data_AF-A0AA37T712-F1
#
_entry.id   AF-A0AA37T712-F1
#
_cell.length_a   1.000
_cell.length_b   1.000
_cell.length_c   1.000
_cell.angle_alpha   90.00
_cell.angle_beta   90.00
_cell.angle_gamma   90.00
#
_symmetry.space_group_name_H-M   'P 1'
#
loop_
_entity.id
_entity.type
_entity.pdbx_description
1 polymer ?
#
loop_
_entity_poly.entity_id
_entity_poly.type
_entity_poly.pdbx_seq_one_letter_code
_entity_poly.pdbx_strand_id
1 'polypeptide(L)'
;MSAAPGQECGRRALSALDTVLARKPQRDDDKLSEATADLTKFRDAIIAERRGGGIQSAEERQHLAHLNAVLSVVLGVHFPLGETPWDELQRARSWLSDLVKEA
;
A
#
# COMPACT_ATOMS: atom_id res chain seq x y z
N MET A 1 -10.74 -20.70 -5.10
CA MET A 1 -10.20 -19.76 -4.11
C MET A 1 -10.57 -18.38 -4.61
N SER A 2 -11.52 -17.70 -3.97
CA SER A 2 -11.86 -16.32 -4.34
C SER A 2 -10.69 -15.42 -3.97
N ALA A 3 -10.26 -14.56 -4.88
CA ALA A 3 -9.26 -13.53 -4.59
C ALA A 3 -9.76 -12.69 -3.41
N ALA A 4 -8.90 -12.41 -2.42
CA ALA A 4 -9.27 -11.54 -1.32
C ALA A 4 -9.73 -10.16 -1.82
N PRO A 5 -10.60 -9.46 -1.07
CA PRO A 5 -11.15 -8.19 -1.51
C PRO A 5 -10.05 -7.17 -1.80
N GLY A 6 -10.10 -6.58 -2.99
CA GLY A 6 -9.15 -5.56 -3.39
C GLY A 6 -7.74 -6.07 -3.67
N GLN A 7 -7.49 -7.39 -3.70
CA GLN A 7 -6.16 -7.96 -3.97
C GLN A 7 -5.58 -7.48 -5.31
N GLU A 8 -6.43 -7.28 -6.33
CA GLU A 8 -6.02 -6.70 -7.61
C GLU A 8 -5.52 -5.26 -7.46
N CYS A 9 -6.16 -4.45 -6.60
CA CYS A 9 -5.67 -3.11 -6.29
C CYS A 9 -4.34 -3.17 -5.54
N GLY A 10 -4.18 -4.11 -4.60
CA GLY A 10 -2.90 -4.35 -3.91
C GLY A 10 -1.76 -4.71 -4.88
N ARG A 11 -2.01 -5.59 -5.85
CA ARG A 11 -1.02 -5.97 -6.90
C ARG A 11 -0.67 -4.79 -7.80
N ARG A 12 -1.66 -4.02 -8.24
CA ARG A 12 -1.43 -2.81 -9.05
C ARG A 12 -0.62 -1.76 -8.30
N ALA A 13 -0.94 -1.52 -7.03
CA ALA A 13 -0.16 -0.65 -6.16
C ALA A 13 1.29 -1.14 -6.07
N LEU A 14 1.51 -2.44 -5.84
CA LEU A 14 2.84 -3.02 -5.79
C LEU A 14 3.63 -2.80 -7.09
N SER A 15 3.01 -3.02 -8.25
CA SER A 15 3.62 -2.77 -9.56
C SER A 15 3.96 -1.30 -9.79
N ALA A 16 3.11 -0.38 -9.31
CA ALA A 16 3.39 1.05 -9.39
C ALA A 16 4.58 1.43 -8.49
N LEU A 17 4.66 0.89 -7.27
CA LEU A 17 5.80 1.11 -6.38
C LEU A 17 7.11 0.54 -6.94
N ASP A 18 7.07 -0.63 -7.59
CA ASP A 18 8.24 -1.20 -8.28
C ASP A 18 8.75 -0.27 -9.39
N THR A 19 7.83 0.35 -10.13
CA THR A 19 8.19 1.34 -11.17
C THR A 19 8.81 2.60 -10.56
N VAL A 20 8.25 3.09 -9.46
CA VAL A 20 8.77 4.28 -8.75
C VAL A 20 10.16 4.01 -8.17
N LEU A 21 10.38 2.86 -7.53
CA LEU A 21 11.67 2.48 -6.94
C LEU A 21 12.76 2.30 -8.01
N ALA A 22 12.41 1.81 -9.20
CA ALA A 22 13.33 1.68 -10.31
C ALA A 22 13.71 3.03 -10.93
N ARG A 23 12.74 3.96 -11.04
CA ARG A 23 12.94 5.25 -11.72
C ARG A 23 13.43 6.38 -10.78
N LYS A 24 13.12 6.29 -9.49
CA LYS A 24 13.36 7.31 -8.46
C LYS A 24 13.06 8.74 -8.95
N PRO A 25 11.81 9.02 -9.35
CA PRO A 25 11.44 10.32 -9.90
C PRO A 25 11.66 11.45 -8.90
N GLN A 26 12.04 12.64 -9.39
CA GLN A 26 12.35 13.78 -8.53
C GLN A 26 11.11 14.54 -8.04
N ARG A 27 10.02 14.64 -8.85
CA ARG A 27 8.73 15.25 -8.49
C ARG A 27 7.59 14.72 -9.37
N ASP A 28 6.35 14.86 -8.88
CA ASP A 28 5.07 14.64 -9.59
C ASP A 28 5.09 13.43 -10.53
N ASP A 29 5.10 12.24 -9.94
CA ASP A 29 5.04 11.00 -10.71
C ASP A 29 3.64 10.40 -10.64
N ASP A 30 3.03 10.21 -11.81
CA ASP A 30 1.70 9.61 -11.96
C ASP A 30 1.63 8.23 -11.29
N LYS A 31 2.74 7.48 -11.19
CA LYS A 31 2.77 6.18 -10.50
C LYS A 31 2.63 6.30 -8.99
N LEU A 32 3.07 7.39 -8.37
CA LEU A 32 2.81 7.63 -6.95
C LEU A 32 1.33 7.97 -6.71
N SER A 33 0.72 8.71 -7.63
CA SER A 33 -0.74 8.95 -7.63
C SER A 33 -1.53 7.66 -7.82
N GLU A 34 -1.17 6.83 -8.81
CA GLU A 34 -1.77 5.52 -9.07
C GLU A 34 -1.63 4.59 -7.85
N ALA A 35 -0.42 4.49 -7.27
CA ALA A 35 -0.15 3.67 -6.09
C ALA A 35 -1.02 4.12 -4.90
N THR A 36 -1.13 5.42 -4.64
CA THR A 36 -1.95 5.97 -3.57
C THR A 36 -3.44 5.62 -3.76
N ALA A 37 -3.95 5.76 -4.99
CA ALA A 37 -5.33 5.45 -5.30
C ALA A 37 -5.64 3.95 -5.14
N ASP A 38 -4.76 3.09 -5.64
CA ASP A 38 -4.95 1.64 -5.56
C ASP A 38 -4.75 1.10 -4.12
N LEU A 39 -3.83 1.66 -3.34
CA LEU A 39 -3.69 1.36 -1.90
C LEU A 39 -4.93 1.76 -1.10
N THR A 40 -5.51 2.92 -1.42
CA THR A 40 -6.74 3.41 -0.76
C THR A 40 -7.90 2.46 -1.03
N LYS A 41 -8.09 2.04 -2.30
CA LYS A 41 -9.11 1.05 -2.67
C LYS A 41 -8.88 -0.30 -1.99
N PHE A 42 -7.62 -0.74 -1.90
CA PHE A 42 -7.29 -1.99 -1.23
C PHE A 42 -7.66 -1.94 0.26
N ARG A 43 -7.31 -0.85 0.96
CA ARG A 43 -7.71 -0.62 2.35
C ARG A 43 -9.23 -0.62 2.51
N ASP A 44 -9.93 0.09 1.63
CA ASP A 44 -11.39 0.21 1.71
C ASP A 44 -12.08 -1.14 1.48
N ALA A 45 -11.53 -1.99 0.59
CA ALA A 45 -12.02 -3.35 0.38
C ALA A 45 -11.86 -4.24 1.63
N ILE A 46 -10.68 -4.17 2.29
CA ILE A 46 -10.44 -4.89 3.55
C ILE A 46 -11.39 -4.41 4.66
N ILE A 47 -11.60 -3.09 4.78
CA ILE A 47 -12.53 -2.53 5.77
C ILE A 47 -13.98 -2.94 5.46
N ALA A 48 -14.38 -2.94 4.18
CA ALA A 48 -15.73 -3.26 3.76
C ALA A 48 -16.10 -4.72 4.06
N GLU A 49 -15.19 -5.67 3.79
CA GLU A 49 -15.38 -7.08 4.16
C GLU A 49 -15.56 -7.26 5.67
N ARG A 50 -14.86 -6.45 6.46
CA ARG A 50 -14.85 -6.56 7.93
C ARG A 50 -15.97 -5.78 8.62
N ARG A 51 -16.74 -4.95 7.91
CA ARG A 51 -17.86 -4.18 8.48
C ARG A 51 -19.04 -5.04 8.95
N GLY A 52 -19.08 -6.33 8.61
CA GLY A 52 -20.08 -7.28 9.11
C GLY A 52 -19.75 -7.92 10.47
N GLY A 53 -18.48 -7.92 10.90
CA GLY A 53 -18.03 -8.61 12.13
C GLY A 53 -17.02 -7.84 12.99
N GLY A 54 -16.53 -6.69 12.53
CA GLY A 54 -15.46 -5.93 13.17
C GLY A 54 -14.08 -6.56 12.96
N ILE A 55 -13.04 -5.90 13.47
CA ILE A 55 -11.68 -6.47 13.56
C ILE A 55 -11.69 -7.45 14.73
N GLN A 56 -11.63 -8.75 14.42
CA GLN A 56 -11.78 -9.82 15.40
C GLN A 56 -10.45 -10.38 15.90
N SER A 57 -9.33 -10.11 15.22
CA SER A 57 -8.00 -10.55 15.66
C SER A 57 -6.96 -9.43 15.76
N ALA A 58 -5.94 -9.66 16.59
CA ALA A 58 -4.77 -8.78 16.68
C ALA A 58 -4.01 -8.72 15.35
N GLU A 59 -3.97 -9.83 14.62
CA GLU A 59 -3.37 -9.97 13.29
C GLU A 59 -4.09 -9.10 12.26
N GLU A 60 -5.41 -9.10 12.25
CA GLU A 60 -6.22 -8.23 11.37
C GLU A 60 -5.97 -6.74 11.63
N ARG A 61 -5.82 -6.37 12.90
CA ARG A 61 -5.47 -5.00 13.30
C ARG A 61 -4.06 -4.64 12.82
N GLN A 62 -3.13 -5.58 12.95
CA GLN A 62 -1.76 -5.41 12.49
C GLN A 62 -1.68 -5.26 10.97
N HIS A 63 -2.46 -6.01 10.19
CA HIS A 63 -2.53 -5.87 8.73
C HIS A 63 -2.99 -4.48 8.31
N LEU A 64 -4.04 -3.95 8.95
CA LEU A 64 -4.50 -2.58 8.69
C LEU A 64 -3.48 -1.53 9.14
N ALA A 65 -2.79 -1.74 10.26
CA ALA A 65 -1.72 -0.86 10.71
C ALA A 65 -0.55 -0.82 9.72
N HIS A 66 -0.12 -1.98 9.21
CA HIS A 66 0.90 -2.07 8.17
C HIS A 66 0.47 -1.36 6.88
N LEU A 67 -0.78 -1.56 6.43
CA LEU A 67 -1.28 -0.90 5.22
C LEU A 67 -1.34 0.63 5.37
N ASN A 68 -1.72 1.13 6.56
CA ASN A 68 -1.67 2.56 6.86
C ASN A 68 -0.23 3.10 6.86
N ALA A 69 0.72 2.34 7.42
CA ALA A 69 2.13 2.72 7.37
C ALA A 69 2.66 2.80 5.94
N VAL A 70 2.28 1.85 5.07
CA VAL A 70 2.62 1.89 3.63
C VAL A 70 2.06 3.16 2.98
N LEU A 71 0.78 3.48 3.19
CA LEU A 71 0.16 4.71 2.67
C LEU A 71 0.91 5.97 3.14
N SER A 72 1.28 6.06 4.42
CA SER A 72 2.03 7.19 4.95
C SER A 72 3.39 7.36 4.28
N VAL A 73 4.12 6.27 4.04
CA VAL A 73 5.42 6.31 3.37
C VAL A 73 5.26 6.74 1.90
N VAL A 74 4.28 6.18 1.18
CA VAL A 74 4.01 6.56 -0.22
C VAL A 74 3.69 8.04 -0.34
N LEU A 75 2.89 8.59 0.58
CA LEU A 75 2.61 10.03 0.62
C LEU A 75 3.87 10.85 0.94
N GLY A 76 4.73 10.38 1.85
CA GLY A 76 6.01 11.01 2.16
C GLY A 76 6.99 11.02 0.99
N VAL A 77 6.90 10.05 0.08
CA VAL A 77 7.67 10.03 -1.17
C VAL A 77 7.04 10.92 -2.24
N HIS A 78 5.72 10.96 -2.31
CA HIS A 78 4.98 11.78 -3.26
C HIS A 78 5.14 13.27 -2.97
N PHE A 79 5.16 13.64 -1.69
CA PHE A 79 5.30 15.02 -1.23
C PHE A 79 6.42 15.12 -0.18
N PRO A 80 7.70 14.98 -0.60
CA PRO A 80 8.80 14.92 0.34
C PRO A 80 9.05 16.28 1.01
N LEU A 81 9.16 16.26 2.34
CA LEU A 81 9.62 17.38 3.14
C LEU A 81 11.14 17.27 3.35
N GLY A 82 11.90 17.44 2.27
CA GLY A 82 13.36 17.29 2.27
C GLY A 82 13.83 16.16 1.35
N GLU A 83 14.72 15.30 1.85
CA GLU A 83 15.19 14.13 1.10
C GLU A 83 14.07 13.09 0.97
N THR A 84 13.95 12.49 -0.22
CA THR A 84 12.95 11.46 -0.47
C THR A 84 13.32 10.17 0.27
N PRO A 85 12.42 9.60 1.09
CA PRO A 85 12.71 8.45 1.94
C PRO A 85 12.64 7.13 1.14
N TRP A 86 13.63 6.90 0.27
CA TRP A 86 13.65 5.76 -0.65
C TRP A 86 13.80 4.41 0.07
N ASP A 87 14.54 4.35 1.16
CA ASP A 87 14.75 3.12 1.93
C ASP A 87 13.47 2.74 2.68
N GLU A 88 12.75 3.72 3.20
CA GLU A 88 11.42 3.56 3.78
C GLU A 88 10.45 3.04 2.72
N LEU A 89 10.49 3.57 1.49
CA LEU A 89 9.65 3.10 0.39
C LEU A 89 9.94 1.65 0.03
N GLN A 90 11.21 1.25 -0.01
CA GLN A 90 11.61 -0.13 -0.26
C GLN A 90 11.09 -1.08 0.83
N ARG A 91 11.13 -0.65 2.11
CA ARG A 91 10.55 -1.41 3.23
C ARG A 91 9.03 -1.50 3.12
N ALA A 92 8.36 -0.38 2.84
CA ALA A 92 6.91 -0.32 2.66
C ALA A 92 6.44 -1.22 1.50
N ARG A 93 7.16 -1.21 0.38
CA ARG A 93 6.92 -2.12 -0.75
C ARG A 93 7.02 -3.59 -0.33
N SER A 94 8.01 -3.93 0.49
CA SER A 94 8.20 -5.31 0.96
C SER A 94 7.03 -5.78 1.82
N TRP A 95 6.58 -4.94 2.77
CA TRP A 95 5.39 -5.22 3.56
C TRP A 95 4.12 -5.34 2.72
N LEU A 96 3.94 -4.48 1.72
CA LEU A 96 2.81 -4.59 0.78
C LEU A 96 2.85 -5.91 0.01
N SER A 97 4.02 -6.34 -0.44
CA SER A 97 4.20 -7.63 -1.11
C SER A 97 3.73 -8.79 -0.23
N ASP A 98 4.06 -8.77 1.06
CA ASP A 98 3.67 -9.85 1.98
C ASP A 98 2.16 -9.83 2.24
N LEU A 99 1.57 -8.65 2.45
CA LEU A 99 0.11 -8.47 2.58
C LEU A 99 -0.66 -8.96 1.34
N VAL A 100 -0.10 -8.77 0.13
CA VAL A 100 -0.74 -9.20 -1.12
C VAL A 100 -0.62 -10.71 -1.35
N LYS A 101 0.38 -11.38 -0.76
CA LYS A 101 0.57 -12.84 -0.82
C LYS A 101 -0.29 -13.59 0.20
N GLU A 102 -0.57 -12.97 1.34
CA GLU A 102 -1.37 -13.55 2.43
C GLU A 102 -2.88 -13.41 2.20
N ALA A 103 -3.29 -12.48 1.33
CA ALA A 103 -4.66 -12.24 0.89
C ALA A 103 -5.05 -13.20 -0.26
#